data_AF-A0A257A6U2-F1
#
_entry.id   AF-A0A257A6U2-F1
#
_cell.length_a   1.000
_cell.length_b   1.000
_cell.length_c   1.000
_cell.angle_alpha   90.00
_cell.angle_beta   90.00
_cell.angle_gamma   90.00
#
_symmetry.space_group_name_H-M   'P 1'
#
loop_
_entity.id
_entity.type
_entity.pdbx_description
1 polymer ?
#
loop_
_entity_poly.entity_id
_entity_poly.type
_entity_poly.pdbx_seq_one_letter_code
_entity_poly.pdbx_strand_id
1 'polypeptide(L)'
;MRQRRNSIVEFVRLMLGDDAARIFEELYKSEGEVNDEDIARKLGLKLNEVRKQLYFLSEQGLVSYRRTRGRNGEWYTYYWRVDKNRLLGIIKTRKQITLMKLKERLNFEESHTFYLCLNCNIRFTFEEALENAFKCPRCGSSLEYFDNREIVEFLREKIAELEKKLKES
;
A
#
# COMPACT_ATOMS: atom_id res chain seq x y z
N MET A 1 -22.73 0.41 -1.99
CA MET A 1 -21.96 -0.87 -1.93
C MET A 1 -21.11 -1.15 -3.18
N ARG A 2 -21.62 -0.88 -4.40
CA ARG A 2 -20.88 -1.10 -5.67
C ARG A 2 -19.61 -0.25 -5.84
N GLN A 3 -19.65 1.03 -5.45
CA GLN A 3 -18.50 1.96 -5.51
C GLN A 3 -17.30 1.49 -4.65
N ARG A 4 -17.55 1.06 -3.39
CA ARG A 4 -16.52 0.54 -2.47
C ARG A 4 -15.91 -0.78 -2.95
N ARG A 5 -16.71 -1.63 -3.62
CA ARG A 5 -16.24 -2.88 -4.23
C ARG A 5 -15.26 -2.61 -5.38
N ASN A 6 -15.56 -1.64 -6.24
CA ASN A 6 -14.66 -1.29 -7.34
C ASN A 6 -13.36 -0.64 -6.83
N SER A 7 -13.42 0.21 -5.80
CA SER A 7 -12.22 0.88 -5.28
C SER A 7 -11.20 -0.09 -4.66
N ILE A 8 -11.67 -1.17 -4.03
CA ILE A 8 -10.75 -2.10 -3.35
C ILE A 8 -10.09 -3.08 -4.30
N VAL A 9 -10.81 -3.52 -5.34
CA VAL A 9 -10.25 -4.40 -6.37
C VAL A 9 -9.21 -3.62 -7.18
N GLU A 10 -9.49 -2.35 -7.50
CA GLU A 10 -8.52 -1.49 -8.18
C GLU A 10 -7.26 -1.25 -7.34
N PHE A 11 -7.42 -1.04 -6.03
CA PHE A 11 -6.27 -0.95 -5.13
C PHE A 11 -5.43 -2.23 -5.13
N VAL A 12 -6.07 -3.41 -5.08
CA VAL A 12 -5.36 -4.69 -5.16
C VAL A 12 -4.63 -4.82 -6.51
N ARG A 13 -5.25 -4.39 -7.62
CA ARG A 13 -4.65 -4.38 -8.95
C ARG A 13 -3.37 -3.53 -9.00
N LEU A 14 -3.45 -2.30 -8.51
CA LEU A 14 -2.31 -1.37 -8.50
C LEU A 14 -1.15 -1.87 -7.63
N MET A 15 -1.46 -2.57 -6.53
CA MET A 15 -0.44 -3.02 -5.57
C MET A 15 0.15 -4.39 -5.89
N LEU A 16 -0.68 -5.33 -6.37
CA LEU A 16 -0.36 -6.77 -6.42
C LEU A 16 -0.49 -7.35 -7.85
N GLY A 17 -0.92 -6.55 -8.83
CA GLY A 17 -1.07 -6.95 -10.23
C GLY A 17 -2.44 -7.53 -10.58
N ASP A 18 -2.66 -7.73 -11.89
CA ASP A 18 -3.96 -8.08 -12.45
C ASP A 18 -4.48 -9.45 -12.01
N ASP A 19 -3.63 -10.47 -12.01
CA ASP A 19 -4.06 -11.83 -11.65
C ASP A 19 -4.47 -11.92 -10.18
N ALA A 20 -3.72 -11.26 -9.28
CA ALA A 20 -4.08 -11.14 -7.87
C ALA A 20 -5.42 -10.42 -7.69
N ALA A 21 -5.66 -9.34 -8.44
CA ALA A 21 -6.91 -8.60 -8.40
C ALA A 21 -8.11 -9.40 -8.90
N ARG A 22 -7.95 -10.16 -9.99
CA ARG A 22 -9.00 -11.03 -10.53
C ARG A 22 -9.39 -12.13 -9.54
N ILE A 23 -8.41 -12.78 -8.91
CA ILE A 23 -8.63 -13.80 -7.88
C ILE A 23 -9.29 -13.20 -6.65
N PHE A 24 -8.78 -12.06 -6.17
CA PHE A 24 -9.36 -11.34 -5.04
C PHE A 24 -10.81 -10.92 -5.33
N GLU A 25 -11.11 -10.42 -6.52
CA GLU A 25 -12.44 -9.99 -6.91
C GLU A 25 -13.45 -11.15 -6.89
N GLU A 26 -13.07 -12.33 -7.40
CA GLU A 26 -13.91 -13.52 -7.35
C GLU A 26 -14.23 -13.92 -5.91
N LEU A 27 -13.22 -13.94 -5.04
CA LEU A 27 -13.42 -14.22 -3.61
C LEU A 27 -14.24 -13.14 -2.90
N TYR A 28 -14.09 -11.87 -3.28
CA TYR A 28 -14.83 -10.74 -2.71
C TYR A 28 -16.31 -10.72 -3.14
N LYS A 29 -16.62 -11.34 -4.28
CA LYS A 29 -17.98 -11.56 -4.78
C LYS A 29 -18.69 -12.68 -4.04
N SER A 30 -17.96 -13.73 -3.65
CA SER A 30 -18.48 -14.84 -2.86
C SER A 30 -18.96 -14.40 -1.46
N GLU A 31 -20.07 -14.98 -0.99
CA GLU A 31 -20.52 -14.86 0.40
C GLU A 31 -19.91 -15.95 1.31
N GLY A 32 -19.35 -17.00 0.71
CA GLY A 32 -18.75 -18.13 1.41
C GLY A 32 -17.33 -18.42 0.95
N GLU A 33 -16.84 -19.59 1.30
CA GLU A 33 -15.52 -20.04 0.92
C GLU A 33 -15.52 -20.72 -0.44
N VAL A 34 -14.42 -20.55 -1.19
CA VAL A 34 -14.25 -21.10 -2.54
C VAL A 34 -12.98 -21.96 -2.59
N ASN A 35 -13.05 -23.09 -3.28
CA ASN A 35 -11.90 -23.95 -3.51
C ASN A 35 -10.96 -23.34 -4.58
N ASP A 36 -9.65 -23.53 -4.44
CA ASP A 36 -8.66 -23.06 -5.42
C ASP A 36 -8.88 -23.62 -6.83
N GLU A 37 -9.35 -24.85 -6.96
CA GLU A 37 -9.74 -25.46 -8.24
C GLU A 37 -10.91 -24.75 -8.91
N ASP A 38 -11.92 -24.31 -8.13
CA ASP A 38 -13.07 -23.58 -8.67
C ASP A 38 -12.68 -22.18 -9.12
N ILE A 39 -11.79 -21.52 -8.39
CA ILE A 39 -11.23 -20.23 -8.77
C ILE A 39 -10.46 -20.35 -10.09
N ALA A 40 -9.58 -21.36 -10.20
CA ALA A 40 -8.81 -21.62 -11.42
C ALA A 40 -9.71 -21.88 -12.62
N ARG A 41 -10.73 -22.72 -12.45
CA ARG A 41 -11.72 -23.04 -13.50
C ARG A 41 -12.49 -21.82 -13.96
N LYS A 42 -13.01 -21.01 -13.02
CA LYS A 42 -13.80 -19.81 -13.34
C LYS A 42 -12.98 -18.72 -14.03
N LEU A 43 -11.72 -18.54 -13.62
CA LEU A 43 -10.86 -17.48 -14.14
C LEU A 43 -10.04 -17.90 -15.37
N GLY A 44 -10.09 -19.20 -15.76
CA GLY A 44 -9.29 -19.74 -16.85
C GLY A 44 -7.78 -19.69 -16.57
N LEU A 45 -7.39 -19.78 -15.30
CA LEU A 45 -6.00 -19.69 -14.84
C LEU A 45 -5.44 -21.07 -14.49
N LYS A 46 -4.12 -21.23 -14.58
CA LYS A 46 -3.45 -22.45 -14.12
C LYS A 46 -3.56 -22.55 -12.59
N LEU A 47 -3.90 -23.73 -12.08
CA LEU A 47 -4.10 -23.96 -10.64
C LEU A 47 -2.88 -23.55 -9.78
N ASN A 48 -1.66 -23.82 -10.26
CA ASN A 48 -0.44 -23.43 -9.55
C ASN A 48 -0.27 -21.91 -9.45
N GLU A 49 -0.62 -21.16 -10.50
CA GLU A 49 -0.60 -19.69 -10.46
C GLU A 49 -1.65 -19.16 -9.48
N VAL A 50 -2.86 -19.73 -9.51
CA VAL A 50 -3.92 -19.38 -8.55
C VAL A 50 -3.46 -19.60 -7.12
N ARG A 51 -2.87 -20.76 -6.80
CA ARG A 51 -2.35 -21.05 -5.46
C ARG A 51 -1.27 -20.07 -5.03
N LYS A 52 -0.31 -19.76 -5.92
CA LYS A 52 0.74 -18.77 -5.65
C LYS A 52 0.15 -17.41 -5.29
N GLN A 53 -0.83 -16.94 -6.06
CA GLN A 53 -1.50 -15.66 -5.81
C GLN A 53 -2.36 -15.69 -4.54
N LEU A 54 -3.03 -16.80 -4.24
CA LEU A 54 -3.83 -16.96 -3.02
C LEU A 54 -2.97 -16.91 -1.75
N TYR A 55 -1.82 -17.58 -1.75
CA TYR A 55 -0.86 -17.47 -0.63
C TYR A 55 -0.35 -16.04 -0.48
N PHE A 56 0.03 -15.39 -1.58
CA PHE A 56 0.48 -14.00 -1.55
C PHE A 56 -0.60 -13.06 -1.01
N LEU A 57 -1.84 -13.17 -1.47
CA LEU A 57 -2.98 -12.41 -0.95
C LEU A 57 -3.21 -12.67 0.56
N SER A 58 -2.96 -13.90 1.04
CA SER A 58 -3.08 -14.25 2.45
C SER A 58 -1.98 -13.63 3.30
N GLU A 59 -0.73 -13.58 2.80
CA GLU A 59 0.39 -12.89 3.46
C GLU A 59 0.10 -11.39 3.61
N GLN A 60 -0.55 -10.79 2.62
CA GLN A 60 -1.01 -9.40 2.69
C GLN A 60 -2.25 -9.20 3.59
N GLY A 61 -2.81 -10.28 4.15
CA GLY A 61 -3.99 -10.26 5.01
C GLY A 61 -5.31 -10.02 4.28
N LEU A 62 -5.33 -10.07 2.94
CA LEU A 62 -6.51 -9.77 2.12
C LEU A 62 -7.47 -10.95 2.02
N VAL A 63 -6.95 -12.17 2.13
CA VAL A 63 -7.73 -13.41 2.14
C VAL A 63 -7.32 -14.29 3.31
N SER A 64 -8.21 -15.20 3.70
CA SER A 64 -7.95 -16.23 4.71
C SER A 64 -8.31 -17.58 4.12
N TYR A 65 -7.70 -18.64 4.66
CA TYR A 65 -8.01 -19.99 4.24
C TYR A 65 -8.18 -20.93 5.43
N ARG A 66 -8.92 -22.01 5.20
CA ARG A 66 -8.92 -23.21 6.03
C ARG A 66 -8.67 -24.43 5.16
N ARG A 67 -8.17 -25.51 5.77
CA ARG A 67 -8.01 -26.80 5.10
C ARG A 67 -8.89 -27.84 5.75
N THR A 68 -9.49 -28.71 4.94
CA THR A 68 -10.20 -29.90 5.43
C THR A 68 -9.56 -31.15 4.89
N ARG A 69 -9.53 -32.19 5.70
CA ARG A 69 -9.12 -33.53 5.27
C ARG A 69 -10.24 -34.17 4.46
N GLY A 70 -9.92 -34.78 3.33
CA GLY A 70 -10.87 -35.58 2.57
C GLY A 70 -11.35 -36.80 3.36
N ARG A 71 -12.50 -37.38 2.97
CA ARG A 71 -13.08 -38.57 3.63
C ARG A 71 -12.13 -39.76 3.70
N ASN A 72 -11.19 -39.84 2.76
CA ASN A 72 -10.22 -40.94 2.64
C ASN A 72 -8.88 -40.61 3.32
N GLY A 73 -8.74 -39.43 3.94
CA GLY A 73 -7.57 -39.02 4.72
C GLY A 73 -6.32 -38.60 3.94
N GLU A 74 -6.24 -38.91 2.64
CA GLU A 74 -5.02 -38.74 1.82
C GLU A 74 -4.81 -37.35 1.20
N TRP A 75 -5.85 -36.52 1.07
CA TRP A 75 -5.70 -35.17 0.52
C TRP A 75 -6.37 -34.08 1.36
N TYR A 76 -5.83 -32.88 1.25
CA TYR A 76 -6.39 -31.67 1.84
C TYR A 76 -7.07 -30.82 0.76
N THR A 77 -8.27 -30.34 1.08
CA THR A 77 -8.95 -29.32 0.28
C THR A 77 -8.81 -27.97 0.96
N TYR A 78 -8.36 -26.97 0.21
CA TYR A 78 -8.20 -25.61 0.69
C TYR A 78 -9.42 -24.77 0.31
N TYR A 79 -9.94 -24.04 1.28
CA TYR A 79 -11.09 -23.18 1.16
C TYR A 79 -10.69 -21.76 1.48
N TRP A 80 -10.92 -20.84 0.56
CA TRP A 80 -10.46 -19.46 0.61
C TRP A 80 -11.63 -18.49 0.73
N ARG A 81 -11.48 -17.42 1.51
CA ARG A 81 -12.48 -16.36 1.66
C ARG A 81 -11.86 -15.00 1.95
N VAL A 82 -12.56 -13.93 1.57
CA VAL A 82 -12.25 -12.58 2.06
C VAL A 82 -13.02 -12.31 3.35
N ASP A 83 -12.29 -12.06 4.43
CA ASP A 83 -12.88 -11.52 5.65
C ASP A 83 -13.06 -10.00 5.49
N LYS A 84 -14.27 -9.59 5.11
CA LYS A 84 -14.59 -8.18 4.85
C LYS A 84 -14.42 -7.29 6.09
N ASN A 85 -14.65 -7.83 7.29
CA ASN A 85 -14.50 -7.08 8.54
C ASN A 85 -13.02 -6.83 8.83
N ARG A 86 -12.20 -7.89 8.74
CA ARG A 86 -10.75 -7.77 8.88
C ARG A 86 -10.15 -6.84 7.84
N LEU A 87 -10.65 -6.90 6.60
CA LEU A 87 -10.19 -6.06 5.49
C LEU A 87 -10.43 -4.57 5.76
N LEU A 88 -11.60 -4.18 6.29
CA LEU A 88 -11.86 -2.80 6.69
C LEU A 88 -10.89 -2.33 7.78
N GLY A 89 -10.59 -3.21 8.74
CA GLY A 89 -9.56 -2.95 9.76
C GLY A 89 -8.18 -2.68 9.15
N ILE A 90 -7.73 -3.54 8.22
CA ILE A 90 -6.43 -3.37 7.54
C ILE A 90 -6.36 -2.04 6.79
N ILE A 91 -7.42 -1.66 6.06
CA ILE A 91 -7.46 -0.39 5.33
C ILE A 91 -7.36 0.79 6.30
N LYS A 92 -8.09 0.75 7.41
CA LYS A 92 -8.05 1.79 8.43
C LYS A 92 -6.65 1.93 9.02
N THR A 93 -6.01 0.82 9.40
CA THR A 93 -4.64 0.81 9.93
C THR A 93 -3.64 1.36 8.91
N ARG A 94 -3.72 0.94 7.64
CA ARG A 94 -2.82 1.46 6.57
C ARG A 94 -3.00 2.96 6.34
N LYS A 95 -4.23 3.47 6.37
CA LYS A 95 -4.51 4.92 6.29
C LYS A 95 -3.91 5.67 7.48
N GLN A 96 -4.04 5.13 8.69
CA GLN A 96 -3.45 5.74 9.90
C GLN A 96 -1.92 5.79 9.83
N ILE A 97 -1.27 4.71 9.38
CA ILE A 97 0.18 4.67 9.17
C ILE A 97 0.60 5.70 8.11
N THR A 98 -0.16 5.80 7.01
CA THR A 98 0.12 6.78 5.95
C THR A 98 0.01 8.21 6.50
N LEU A 99 -1.04 8.50 7.27
CA LEU A 99 -1.23 9.79 7.92
C LEU A 99 -0.07 10.13 8.87
N MET A 100 0.36 9.16 9.68
CA MET A 100 1.50 9.33 10.58
C MET A 100 2.77 9.71 9.82
N LYS A 101 3.10 8.99 8.74
CA LYS A 101 4.28 9.29 7.89
C LYS A 101 4.19 10.66 7.22
N LEU A 102 3.00 11.06 6.76
CA LEU A 102 2.80 12.39 6.18
C LEU A 102 3.02 13.48 7.23
N LYS A 103 2.54 13.29 8.46
CA LYS A 103 2.76 14.22 9.58
C LYS A 103 4.22 14.30 9.99
N GLU A 104 4.91 13.16 10.06
CA GLU A 104 6.36 13.12 10.31
C GLU A 104 7.12 13.89 9.21
N ARG A 105 6.73 13.70 7.94
CA ARG A 105 7.33 14.43 6.83
C ARG A 105 7.02 15.92 6.90
N LEU A 106 5.78 16.32 7.20
CA LEU A 106 5.40 17.72 7.36
C LEU A 106 6.22 18.38 8.47
N ASN A 107 6.31 17.74 9.64
CA ASN A 107 7.11 18.24 10.75
C ASN A 107 8.58 18.40 10.36
N PHE A 108 9.14 17.45 9.58
CA PHE A 108 10.50 17.56 9.07
C PHE A 108 10.67 18.76 8.13
N GLU A 109 9.72 18.99 7.22
CA GLU A 109 9.74 20.15 6.31
C GLU A 109 9.58 21.48 7.05
N GLU A 110 8.75 21.55 8.09
CA GLU A 110 8.50 22.79 8.86
C GLU A 110 9.62 23.13 9.84
N SER A 111 10.32 22.13 10.38
CA SER A 111 11.38 22.30 11.39
C SER A 111 12.77 22.53 10.79
N HIS A 112 12.96 22.31 9.49
CA HIS A 112 14.26 22.43 8.84
C HIS A 112 14.24 23.47 7.73
N THR A 113 15.37 24.14 7.57
CA THR A 113 15.68 24.91 6.35
C THR A 113 16.47 24.04 5.40
N PHE A 114 16.24 24.17 4.10
CA PHE A 114 16.86 23.32 3.09
C PHE A 114 17.73 24.12 2.12
N TYR A 115 18.71 23.43 1.58
CA TYR A 115 19.55 23.88 0.48
C TYR A 115 19.61 22.81 -0.61
N LEU A 116 19.77 23.21 -1.86
CA LEU A 116 19.77 22.34 -3.03
C LEU A 116 21.06 22.53 -3.82
N CYS A 117 21.68 21.42 -4.20
CA CYS A 117 22.69 21.43 -5.26
C CYS A 117 21.99 21.36 -6.62
N LEU A 118 22.03 22.42 -7.42
CA LEU A 118 21.40 22.44 -8.75
C LEU A 118 22.03 21.45 -9.73
N ASN A 119 23.31 21.12 -9.57
CA ASN A 119 24.03 20.22 -10.47
C ASN A 119 23.71 18.73 -10.21
N CYS A 120 23.56 18.35 -8.93
CA CYS A 120 23.26 16.96 -8.54
C CYS A 120 21.77 16.71 -8.28
N ASN A 121 20.97 17.77 -8.15
CA ASN A 121 19.58 17.73 -7.70
C ASN A 121 19.40 16.99 -6.35
N ILE A 122 20.30 17.26 -5.40
CA ILE A 122 20.28 16.68 -4.05
C ILE A 122 20.03 17.80 -3.05
N ARG A 123 19.06 17.56 -2.15
CA ARG A 123 18.66 18.48 -1.09
C ARG A 123 19.36 18.13 0.21
N PHE A 124 19.76 19.15 0.95
CA PHE A 124 20.45 19.08 2.23
C PHE A 124 19.69 19.90 3.27
N THR A 125 19.72 19.51 4.54
CA THR A 125 19.29 20.39 5.64
C THR A 125 20.30 21.51 5.86
N PHE A 126 19.93 22.51 6.65
CA PHE A 126 20.86 23.57 7.04
C PHE A 126 22.08 23.03 7.78
N GLU A 127 21.91 22.07 8.67
CA GLU A 127 22.99 21.44 9.43
C GLU A 127 23.96 20.73 8.48
N GLU A 128 23.44 19.91 7.55
CA GLU A 128 24.25 19.24 6.53
C GLU A 128 24.97 20.25 5.62
N ALA A 129 24.28 21.33 5.23
CA ALA A 129 24.88 22.39 4.43
C ALA A 129 26.00 23.10 5.20
N LEU A 130 25.79 23.41 6.48
CA LEU A 130 26.77 24.07 7.35
C LEU A 130 28.02 23.21 7.56
N GLU A 131 27.85 21.92 7.82
CA GLU A 131 28.97 20.96 7.95
C GLU A 131 29.81 20.87 6.68
N ASN A 132 29.19 21.03 5.51
CA ASN A 132 29.86 21.02 4.21
C ASN A 132 30.22 22.43 3.72
N ALA A 133 30.18 23.46 4.57
CA ALA A 133 30.47 24.86 4.25
C ALA A 133 29.69 25.36 3.01
N PHE A 134 28.42 24.97 2.91
CA PHE A 134 27.48 25.24 1.82
C PHE A 134 27.98 24.77 0.45
N LYS A 135 28.75 23.68 0.41
CA LYS A 135 29.19 23.02 -0.83
C LYS A 135 28.66 21.59 -0.91
N CYS A 136 28.34 21.16 -2.13
CA CYS A 136 27.89 19.80 -2.39
C CYS A 136 29.05 18.82 -2.20
N PRO A 137 28.95 17.82 -1.31
CA PRO A 137 30.02 16.84 -1.08
C PRO A 137 30.31 15.95 -2.31
N ARG A 138 29.38 15.89 -3.27
CA ARG A 138 29.52 15.06 -4.48
C ARG A 138 30.24 15.75 -5.63
N CYS A 139 30.01 17.06 -5.82
CA CYS A 139 30.52 17.79 -6.99
C CYS A 139 31.25 19.10 -6.67
N GLY A 140 31.30 19.51 -5.40
CA GLY A 140 31.98 20.72 -4.94
C GLY A 140 31.27 22.04 -5.28
N SER A 141 30.14 22.01 -6.01
CA SER A 141 29.37 23.21 -6.32
C SER A 141 28.75 23.82 -5.06
N SER A 142 28.50 25.12 -5.06
CA SER A 142 27.73 25.76 -3.98
C SER A 142 26.31 25.19 -3.90
N LEU A 143 25.74 25.21 -2.69
CA LEU A 143 24.35 24.91 -2.42
C LEU A 143 23.53 26.21 -2.39
N GLU A 144 22.31 26.17 -2.89
CA GLU A 144 21.39 27.32 -2.93
C GLU A 144 20.21 27.10 -1.98
N TYR A 145 19.68 28.17 -1.37
CA TYR A 145 18.50 28.07 -0.50
C TYR A 145 17.34 27.44 -1.27
N PHE A 146 16.69 26.46 -0.66
CA PHE A 146 15.54 25.77 -1.22
C PHE A 146 14.28 26.14 -0.44
N ASP A 147 13.37 26.84 -1.11
CA ASP A 147 12.06 27.15 -0.58
C ASP A 147 11.15 25.92 -0.66
N ASN A 148 10.76 25.38 0.49
CA ASN A 148 9.89 24.22 0.59
C ASN A 148 8.42 24.56 0.92
N ARG A 149 8.01 25.84 0.85
CA ARG A 149 6.63 26.25 1.17
C ARG A 149 5.58 25.49 0.38
N GLU A 150 5.80 25.25 -0.91
CA GLU A 150 4.86 24.48 -1.74
C GLU A 150 4.73 23.02 -1.26
N ILE A 151 5.83 22.41 -0.81
CA ILE A 151 5.83 21.05 -0.26
C ILE A 151 5.04 21.00 1.05
N VAL A 152 5.25 21.98 1.94
CA VAL A 152 4.54 22.10 3.21
C VAL A 152 3.04 22.23 2.99
N GLU A 153 2.61 23.11 2.08
CA GLU A 153 1.18 23.31 1.79
C GLU A 153 0.56 22.06 1.16
N PHE A 154 1.25 21.40 0.22
CA PHE A 154 0.79 20.14 -0.35
C PHE A 154 0.61 19.05 0.72
N LEU A 155 1.57 18.91 1.65
CA LEU A 155 1.49 17.94 2.74
C LEU A 155 0.31 18.25 3.67
N ARG A 156 0.11 19.52 4.04
CA ARG A 156 -1.02 19.96 4.86
C ARG A 156 -2.36 19.62 4.21
N GLU A 157 -2.52 19.91 2.92
CA GLU A 157 -3.74 19.59 2.17
C GLU A 157 -4.01 18.07 2.19
N LYS A 158 -2.99 17.25 1.89
CA LYS A 158 -3.14 15.79 1.85
C LYS A 158 -3.43 15.18 3.22
N ILE A 159 -2.82 15.72 4.28
CA ILE A 159 -3.11 15.34 5.66
C ILE A 159 -4.57 15.65 5.99
N ALA A 160 -5.05 16.87 5.71
CA ALA A 160 -6.43 17.26 5.98
C ALA A 160 -7.44 16.40 5.22
N GLU A 161 -7.18 16.12 3.93
CA GLU A 161 -8.00 15.25 3.10
C GLU A 161 -8.10 13.83 3.70
N LEU A 162 -6.97 13.27 4.13
CA LEU A 162 -6.90 11.91 4.69
C LEU A 162 -7.55 11.83 6.09
N GLU A 163 -7.38 12.84 6.93
CA GLU A 163 -8.04 12.92 8.24
C GLU A 163 -9.55 12.99 8.12
N LYS A 164 -10.06 13.80 7.19
CA LYS A 164 -11.50 13.87 6.91
C LYS A 164 -12.05 12.51 6.50
N LYS A 165 -11.38 11.83 5.57
CA LYS A 165 -11.75 10.47 5.12
C LYS A 165 -11.68 9.41 6.22
N LEU A 166 -10.87 9.60 7.26
CA LEU A 166 -10.78 8.70 8.41
C LEU A 166 -11.85 8.95 9.48
N LYS A 167 -12.34 10.20 9.59
CA LYS A 167 -13.47 10.55 10.48
C LYS A 167 -14.81 10.09 9.92
N GLU A 168 -14.95 10.07 8.60
CA GLU A 168 -16.16 9.64 7.87
C GLU A 168 -16.27 8.10 7.68
N SER A 169 -15.27 7.33 8.11
CA SER A 169 -15.15 5.87 7.86
C SER A 169 -15.36 5.00 9.09
#